data_AF-A0A258YCI5-F1
#
_entry.id   AF-A0A258YCI5-F1
#
_cell.length_a   1.000
_cell.length_b   1.000
_cell.length_c   1.000
_cell.angle_alpha   90.00
_cell.angle_beta   90.00
_cell.angle_gamma   90.00
#
_symmetry.space_group_name_H-M   'P 1'
#
loop_
_entity.id
_entity.type
_entity.pdbx_description
1 polymer ?
#
loop_
_entity_poly.entity_id
_entity_poly.type
_entity_poly.pdbx_seq_one_letter_code
_entity_poly.pdbx_strand_id
1 'polypeptide(L)'
;MKLYQSDKLQCARCHDNPTRSQRQDMVYANTGLYNIDSNYPLQDQGLFDYSGKPEDRGKFRIPSLKNVMLTAPYTHNGSVQTISEMIDIYAASGRNITEGPFKGDGRKHPNKNAYIKGFELSPKEKHQLMTFLNTLTDTSNLNLELWKDPFKK
;
A
#
# COMPACT_ATOMS: atom_id res chain seq x y z
N MET A 1 -0.48 -8.29 -16.33
CA MET A 1 0.25 -7.04 -16.71
C MET A 1 -0.67 -5.93 -17.20
N LYS A 2 -1.56 -6.14 -18.19
CA LYS A 2 -2.42 -5.08 -18.75
C LYS A 2 -3.22 -4.27 -17.71
N LEU A 3 -3.85 -4.91 -16.74
CA LEU A 3 -4.63 -4.22 -15.69
C LEU A 3 -3.74 -3.34 -14.80
N TYR A 4 -2.65 -3.88 -14.26
CA TYR A 4 -1.72 -3.17 -13.37
C TYR A 4 -1.14 -1.89 -13.99
N GLN A 5 -0.87 -1.91 -15.30
CA GLN A 5 -0.33 -0.79 -16.06
C GLN A 5 -1.41 0.07 -16.74
N SER A 6 -2.69 -0.26 -16.57
CA SER A 6 -3.77 0.45 -17.26
C SER A 6 -4.00 1.84 -16.69
N ASP A 7 -4.51 2.74 -17.52
CA ASP A 7 -4.96 4.08 -17.12
C ASP A 7 -6.12 4.03 -16.11
N LYS A 8 -6.84 2.90 -16.06
CA LYS A 8 -7.94 2.65 -15.13
C LYS A 8 -7.43 2.47 -13.69
N LEU A 9 -6.42 1.61 -13.49
CA LEU A 9 -5.93 1.24 -12.14
C LEU A 9 -4.70 2.04 -11.71
N GLN A 10 -3.84 2.44 -12.66
CA GLN A 10 -2.64 3.24 -12.46
C GLN A 10 -1.67 2.74 -11.38
N CYS A 11 -1.66 1.45 -11.03
CA CYS A 11 -0.78 0.89 -9.99
C CYS A 11 0.71 1.15 -10.32
N ALA A 12 1.08 0.98 -11.59
CA ALA A 12 2.44 1.23 -12.10
C ALA A 12 2.88 2.71 -12.00
N ARG A 13 1.95 3.64 -11.73
CA ARG A 13 2.29 5.04 -11.51
C ARG A 13 3.06 5.27 -10.21
N CYS A 14 2.83 4.43 -9.20
CA CYS A 14 3.59 4.45 -7.95
C CYS A 14 4.63 3.33 -7.92
N HIS A 15 4.27 2.17 -8.47
CA HIS A 15 5.06 0.96 -8.46
C HIS A 15 5.56 0.63 -9.88
N ASP A 16 6.31 1.54 -10.48
CA ASP A 16 6.78 1.48 -11.88
C ASP A 16 7.60 0.22 -12.17
N ASN A 17 8.49 -0.14 -11.25
CA ASN A 17 9.07 -1.46 -11.13
C ASN A 17 8.51 -2.10 -9.86
N PRO A 18 7.58 -3.07 -9.96
CA PRO A 18 6.98 -3.70 -8.78
C PRO A 18 8.01 -4.36 -7.85
N THR A 19 9.20 -4.72 -8.34
CA THR A 19 10.25 -5.34 -7.54
C THR A 19 11.23 -4.36 -6.89
N ARG A 20 11.06 -3.06 -7.13
CA ARG A 20 11.85 -1.99 -6.50
C ARG A 20 10.95 -1.14 -5.61
N SER A 21 11.52 -0.59 -4.54
CA SER A 21 10.82 0.24 -3.56
C SER A 21 10.86 1.74 -3.88
N GLN A 22 11.37 2.14 -5.04
CA GLN A 22 11.58 3.55 -5.36
C GLN A 22 11.50 3.82 -6.84
N ARG A 23 10.58 4.72 -7.17
CA ARG A 23 10.66 5.61 -8.33
C ARG A 23 11.41 6.88 -7.91
N GLN A 24 12.25 7.44 -8.79
CA GLN A 24 13.11 8.58 -8.46
C GLN A 24 12.34 9.90 -8.24
N ASP A 25 11.20 10.09 -8.91
CA ASP A 25 10.34 11.29 -8.86
C ASP A 25 9.17 11.18 -7.86
N MET A 26 8.87 9.99 -7.33
CA MET A 26 7.81 9.82 -6.34
C MET A 26 8.17 8.72 -5.35
N VAL A 27 8.68 9.14 -4.19
CA VAL A 27 9.19 8.24 -3.15
C VAL A 27 8.17 8.06 -2.02
N TYR A 28 7.43 9.11 -1.68
CA TYR A 28 6.47 9.11 -0.58
C TYR A 28 5.08 9.52 -1.05
N ALA A 29 4.04 8.87 -0.51
CA ALA A 29 2.66 9.20 -0.81
C ALA A 29 1.75 8.95 0.39
N ASN A 30 0.72 9.78 0.53
CA ASN A 30 -0.40 9.53 1.43
C ASN A 30 -1.51 8.85 0.62
N THR A 31 -1.89 7.64 1.04
CA THR A 31 -2.87 6.82 0.32
C THR A 31 -4.29 6.94 0.87
N GLY A 32 -4.51 7.82 1.84
CA GLY A 32 -5.83 8.04 2.44
C GLY A 32 -6.28 6.89 3.34
N LEU A 33 -5.38 6.31 4.14
CA LEU A 33 -5.72 5.24 5.09
C LEU A 33 -6.45 5.75 6.35
N TYR A 34 -6.15 6.98 6.75
CA TYR A 34 -6.69 7.64 7.94
C TYR A 34 -6.94 9.12 7.67
N ASN A 35 -7.87 9.69 8.43
CA ASN A 35 -8.12 11.12 8.52
C ASN A 35 -8.81 11.41 9.85
N ILE A 36 -8.02 11.41 10.92
CA ILE A 36 -8.45 11.72 12.28
C ILE A 36 -8.16 13.22 12.45
N ASP A 37 -9.15 14.05 12.12
CA ASP A 37 -9.02 15.51 12.09
C ASP A 37 -7.80 16.00 11.29
N SER A 38 -7.65 15.52 10.05
CA SER A 38 -6.51 15.79 9.16
C SER A 38 -5.18 15.19 9.61
N ASN A 39 -5.21 14.18 10.49
CA ASN A 39 -4.03 13.45 10.93
C ASN A 39 -4.13 11.95 10.64
N TYR A 40 -2.97 11.29 10.72
CA TYR A 40 -2.87 9.85 10.91
C TYR A 40 -2.89 9.53 12.43
N PRO A 41 -2.90 8.25 12.85
CA PRO A 41 -2.74 7.91 14.27
C PRO A 41 -1.53 8.62 14.88
N LEU A 42 -1.66 9.16 16.09
CA LEU A 42 -0.64 10.04 16.70
C LEU A 42 0.74 9.38 16.84
N GLN A 43 0.80 8.06 16.86
CA GLN A 43 2.03 7.28 16.99
C GLN A 43 2.77 7.12 15.66
N ASP A 44 2.15 7.46 14.52
CA ASP A 44 2.76 7.34 13.21
C ASP A 44 2.16 8.35 12.21
N GLN A 45 2.81 9.50 12.08
CA GLN A 45 2.44 10.52 11.08
C GLN A 45 3.22 10.37 9.76
N GLY A 46 4.04 9.34 9.62
CA GLY A 46 4.90 9.10 8.47
C GLY A 46 6.00 10.14 8.33
N LEU A 47 6.21 10.66 7.11
CA LEU A 47 7.30 11.60 6.79
C LEU A 47 7.25 12.89 7.63
N PHE A 48 6.07 13.29 8.09
CA PHE A 48 5.89 14.46 8.96
C PHE A 48 6.71 14.37 10.26
N ASP A 49 6.84 13.18 10.85
CA ASP A 49 7.57 13.01 12.11
C ASP A 49 9.07 13.37 11.98
N TYR A 50 9.58 13.36 10.75
CA TYR A 50 10.95 13.77 10.45
C TYR A 50 11.05 15.17 9.85
N SER A 51 10.13 15.54 8.96
CA SER A 51 10.22 16.81 8.23
C SER A 51 9.59 17.99 8.97
N GLY A 52 8.62 17.74 9.86
CA GLY A 52 7.81 18.76 10.53
C GLY A 52 6.85 19.53 9.61
N LYS A 53 6.81 19.20 8.30
CA LYS A 53 6.05 19.94 7.30
C LYS A 53 4.62 19.42 7.20
N PRO A 54 3.58 20.23 7.44
CA PRO A 54 2.19 19.78 7.43
C PRO A 54 1.77 19.01 6.17
N GLU A 55 2.31 19.36 5.00
CA GLU A 55 2.06 18.69 3.72
C GLU A 55 2.61 17.26 3.63
N ASP A 56 3.53 16.87 4.52
CA ASP A 56 4.12 15.52 4.57
C ASP A 56 3.35 14.55 5.47
N ARG A 57 2.31 15.04 6.15
CA ARG A 57 1.52 14.21 7.07
C ARG A 57 0.84 13.06 6.36
N GLY A 58 1.04 11.87 6.93
CA GLY A 58 0.52 10.60 6.43
C GLY A 58 1.18 10.14 5.13
N LYS A 59 2.29 10.76 4.70
CA LYS A 59 3.06 10.25 3.56
C LYS A 59 4.03 9.18 4.03
N PHE A 60 3.94 8.02 3.38
CA PHE A 60 4.84 6.89 3.62
C PHE A 60 5.60 6.54 2.36
N ARG A 61 6.77 5.92 2.54
CA ARG A 61 7.55 5.42 1.41
C ARG A 61 6.73 4.38 0.66
N ILE A 62 6.72 4.49 -0.66
CA ILE A 62 6.06 3.51 -1.53
C ILE A 62 6.88 2.20 -1.47
N PRO A 63 6.31 1.08 -0.99
CA PRO A 63 7.07 -0.16 -0.83
C PRO A 63 7.28 -0.87 -2.18
N SER A 64 8.25 -1.78 -2.21
CA SER A 64 8.29 -2.79 -3.26
C SER A 64 7.11 -3.75 -3.09
N LEU A 65 6.62 -4.28 -4.20
CA LEU A 65 5.64 -5.36 -4.26
C LEU A 65 6.30 -6.75 -4.45
N LYS A 66 7.64 -6.87 -4.44
CA LYS A 66 8.31 -8.17 -4.42
C LYS A 66 7.87 -8.93 -3.17
N ASN A 67 7.44 -10.18 -3.34
CA ASN A 67 6.93 -11.04 -2.27
C ASN A 67 5.70 -10.49 -1.53
N VAL A 68 4.96 -9.54 -2.12
CA VAL A 68 3.81 -8.90 -1.45
C VAL A 68 2.77 -9.91 -0.95
N MET A 69 2.59 -11.03 -1.65
CA MET A 69 1.64 -12.08 -1.23
C MET A 69 2.07 -12.84 0.04
N LEU A 70 3.32 -12.68 0.49
CA LEU A 70 3.89 -13.37 1.66
C LEU A 70 4.14 -12.43 2.86
N THR A 71 3.85 -11.14 2.72
CA THR A 71 4.20 -10.12 3.72
C THR A 71 2.96 -9.48 4.36
N ALA A 72 1.88 -10.24 4.47
CA ALA A 72 0.76 -9.83 5.30
C ALA A 72 1.20 -9.76 6.79
N PRO A 73 0.61 -8.85 7.60
CA PRO A 73 -0.40 -7.86 7.23
C PRO A 73 0.18 -6.63 6.51
N TYR A 74 -0.69 -5.88 5.82
CA TYR A 74 -0.35 -4.76 4.94
C TYR A 74 -0.52 -3.40 5.63
N THR A 75 -0.01 -2.35 4.97
CA THR A 75 0.15 -0.95 5.46
C THR A 75 1.30 -0.76 6.44
N HIS A 76 1.67 0.49 6.72
CA HIS A 76 2.81 0.84 7.59
C HIS A 76 2.67 0.27 9.01
N ASN A 77 1.44 0.06 9.47
CA ASN A 77 1.10 -0.45 10.80
C ASN A 77 0.38 -1.82 10.78
N GLY A 78 0.38 -2.54 9.65
CA GLY A 78 -0.25 -3.86 9.59
C GLY A 78 -1.77 -3.86 9.79
N SER A 79 -2.45 -2.74 9.56
CA SER A 79 -3.89 -2.60 9.87
C SER A 79 -4.82 -3.25 8.84
N VAL A 80 -4.29 -3.77 7.74
CA VAL A 80 -5.04 -4.41 6.65
C VAL A 80 -4.58 -5.85 6.52
N GLN A 81 -5.49 -6.81 6.62
CA GLN A 81 -5.10 -8.23 6.81
C GLN A 81 -4.82 -8.94 5.49
N THR A 82 -5.49 -8.54 4.40
CA THR A 82 -5.43 -9.27 3.14
C THR A 82 -5.11 -8.34 1.97
N ILE A 83 -4.45 -8.88 0.94
CA ILE A 83 -4.19 -8.12 -0.29
C ILE A 83 -5.51 -7.75 -1.00
N SER A 84 -6.52 -8.60 -0.84
CA SER A 84 -7.88 -8.39 -1.37
C SER A 84 -8.49 -7.12 -0.78
N GLU A 85 -8.40 -6.93 0.54
CA GLU A 85 -8.84 -5.73 1.25
C GLU A 85 -8.01 -4.50 0.84
N MET A 86 -6.70 -4.65 0.69
CA MET A 86 -5.85 -3.55 0.23
C MET A 86 -6.25 -3.05 -1.17
N ILE A 87 -6.59 -3.98 -2.08
CA ILE A 87 -7.11 -3.62 -3.41
C ILE A 87 -8.44 -2.88 -3.31
N ASP A 88 -9.35 -3.30 -2.41
CA ASP A 88 -10.63 -2.61 -2.20
C ASP A 88 -10.44 -1.19 -1.67
N ILE A 89 -9.46 -0.97 -0.79
CA ILE A 89 -9.11 0.37 -0.30
C ILE A 89 -8.66 1.27 -1.45
N TYR A 90 -7.81 0.78 -2.36
CA TYR A 90 -7.42 1.56 -3.55
C TYR A 90 -8.60 1.80 -4.49
N ALA A 91 -9.44 0.79 -4.72
CA ALA A 91 -10.65 0.93 -5.54
C ALA A 91 -11.61 2.00 -4.97
N ALA A 92 -11.70 2.09 -3.63
CA ALA A 92 -12.50 3.07 -2.91
C ALA A 92 -11.84 4.45 -2.74
N SER A 93 -10.65 4.69 -3.34
CA SER A 93 -9.92 5.96 -3.24
C SER A 93 -9.35 6.26 -1.85
N GLY A 94 -9.14 5.23 -1.02
CA GLY A 94 -8.74 5.32 0.38
C GLY A 94 -9.70 4.56 1.30
N ARG A 95 -9.43 4.60 2.60
CA ARG A 95 -10.21 3.89 3.63
C ARG A 95 -11.15 4.84 4.37
N ASN A 96 -12.36 4.37 4.66
CA ASN A 96 -13.33 5.06 5.51
C ASN A 96 -13.59 4.24 6.77
N ILE A 97 -13.15 4.75 7.91
CA ILE A 97 -13.30 4.08 9.22
C ILE A 97 -14.47 4.76 9.92
N THR A 98 -15.54 4.01 10.17
CA THR A 98 -16.82 4.56 10.66
C THR A 98 -16.92 4.60 12.18
N GLU A 99 -16.08 3.85 12.88
CA GLU A 99 -16.15 3.63 14.33
C GLU A 99 -14.77 3.46 14.97
N GLY A 100 -14.74 3.47 16.30
CA GLY A 100 -13.52 3.28 17.09
C GLY A 100 -12.61 4.52 17.14
N PRO A 101 -11.43 4.38 17.76
CA PRO A 101 -10.51 5.49 18.02
C PRO A 101 -9.88 6.09 16.76
N PHE A 102 -9.92 5.35 15.65
CA PHE A 102 -9.38 5.79 14.36
C PHE A 102 -10.47 6.24 13.37
N LYS A 103 -11.69 6.48 13.86
CA LYS A 103 -12.81 6.95 13.04
C LYS A 103 -12.39 8.17 12.20
N GLY A 104 -12.66 8.12 10.90
CA GLY A 104 -12.25 9.14 9.95
C GLY A 104 -12.33 8.67 8.51
N ASP A 105 -12.52 9.61 7.60
CA ASP A 105 -12.59 9.34 6.16
C ASP A 105 -11.27 9.71 5.47
N GLY A 106 -10.37 8.74 5.36
CA GLY A 106 -9.06 8.87 4.74
C GLY A 106 -9.12 9.29 3.27
N ARG A 107 -10.24 9.01 2.58
CA ARG A 107 -10.46 9.46 1.19
C ARG A 107 -10.49 10.98 1.06
N LYS A 108 -10.75 11.69 2.16
CA LYS A 108 -10.83 13.15 2.26
C LYS A 108 -9.60 13.79 2.91
N HIS A 109 -8.54 13.02 3.21
CA HIS A 109 -7.34 13.58 3.84
C HIS A 109 -6.71 14.65 2.91
N PRO A 110 -6.36 15.85 3.41
CA PRO A 110 -5.89 16.96 2.57
C PRO A 110 -4.62 16.63 1.77
N ASN A 111 -3.72 15.85 2.36
CA ASN A 111 -2.47 15.44 1.70
C ASN A 111 -2.60 14.19 0.83
N LYS A 112 -3.80 13.61 0.65
CA LYS A 112 -3.98 12.39 -0.14
C LYS A 112 -3.45 12.61 -1.57
N ASN A 113 -2.68 11.65 -2.07
CA ASN A 113 -2.11 11.75 -3.41
C ASN A 113 -3.23 11.82 -4.47
N ALA A 114 -3.19 12.84 -5.33
CA ALA A 114 -4.22 13.11 -6.34
C ALA A 114 -4.35 12.01 -7.42
N TYR A 115 -3.38 11.12 -7.55
CA TYR A 115 -3.45 9.97 -8.45
C TYR A 115 -4.30 8.82 -7.91
N ILE A 116 -4.56 8.79 -6.60
CA ILE A 116 -5.41 7.80 -5.96
C ILE A 116 -6.85 8.30 -6.02
N LYS A 117 -7.49 8.08 -7.17
CA LYS A 117 -8.86 8.54 -7.45
C LYS A 117 -9.93 7.49 -7.17
N GLY A 118 -9.54 6.22 -6.99
CA GLY A 118 -10.48 5.10 -6.96
C GLY A 118 -10.81 4.62 -8.37
N PHE A 119 -11.36 3.42 -8.45
CA PHE A 119 -11.74 2.77 -9.70
C PHE A 119 -12.75 1.65 -9.42
N GLU A 120 -13.58 1.35 -10.41
CA GLU A 120 -14.46 0.18 -10.34
C GLU A 120 -13.71 -1.08 -10.76
N LEU A 121 -13.94 -2.18 -10.03
CA LEU A 121 -13.25 -3.43 -10.28
C LEU A 121 -14.24 -4.58 -10.22
N SER A 122 -14.39 -5.30 -11.33
CA SER A 122 -15.17 -6.54 -11.31
C SER A 122 -14.46 -7.63 -10.49
N PRO A 123 -15.19 -8.64 -9.97
CA PRO A 123 -14.57 -9.75 -9.26
C PRO A 123 -13.48 -10.46 -10.10
N LYS A 124 -13.70 -10.56 -11.42
CA LYS A 124 -12.73 -11.13 -12.36
C LYS A 124 -11.46 -10.29 -12.47
N GLU A 125 -11.59 -8.97 -12.63
CA GLU A 125 -10.41 -8.08 -12.70
C GLU A 125 -9.63 -8.07 -11.39
N LYS A 126 -10.32 -8.12 -10.25
CA LYS A 126 -9.69 -8.22 -8.92
C LYS A 126 -8.87 -9.50 -8.80
N HIS A 127 -9.45 -10.63 -9.18
CA HIS A 127 -8.73 -11.90 -9.20
C HIS A 127 -7.52 -11.85 -10.14
N GLN A 128 -7.66 -11.30 -11.35
CA GLN A 128 -6.55 -11.15 -12.29
C GLN A 128 -5.42 -10.27 -11.75
N LEU A 129 -5.75 -9.19 -11.03
CA LEU A 129 -4.77 -8.34 -10.38
C LEU A 129 -4.03 -9.09 -9.26
N MET A 130 -4.76 -9.82 -8.41
CA MET A 130 -4.15 -10.66 -7.36
C MET A 130 -3.24 -11.74 -7.95
N THR A 131 -3.66 -12.40 -9.04
CA THR A 131 -2.82 -13.39 -9.74
C THR A 131 -1.54 -12.78 -10.25
N PHE A 132 -1.58 -11.55 -10.78
CA PHE A 132 -0.36 -10.84 -11.16
C PHE A 132 0.52 -10.52 -9.95
N LEU A 133 -0.04 -10.02 -8.83
CA LEU A 133 0.76 -9.77 -7.62
C LEU A 133 1.42 -11.05 -7.10
N ASN A 134 0.78 -12.21 -7.28
CA ASN A 134 1.35 -13.50 -6.93
C ASN A 134 2.57 -13.88 -7.79
N THR A 135 2.66 -13.43 -9.04
CA THR A 135 3.85 -13.66 -9.87
C THR A 135 5.07 -12.86 -9.41
N LEU A 136 4.91 -11.92 -8.47
CA LEU A 136 6.01 -11.16 -7.87
C LEU A 136 6.66 -11.89 -6.68
N THR A 137 6.18 -13.10 -6.39
CA THR A 137 6.73 -13.95 -5.32
C THR A 137 7.94 -14.72 -5.84
N ASP A 138 9.07 -14.54 -5.18
CA ASP A 138 10.28 -15.28 -5.42
C ASP A 138 10.20 -16.65 -4.74
N THR A 139 9.98 -17.70 -5.52
CA THR A 139 9.87 -19.07 -5.02
C THR A 139 11.22 -19.76 -4.84
N SER A 140 12.30 -19.19 -5.36
CA SER A 140 13.63 -19.83 -5.40
C SER A 140 14.32 -19.86 -4.03
N ASN A 141 14.00 -18.89 -3.16
CA ASN A 141 14.73 -18.67 -1.90
C ASN A 141 13.96 -19.09 -0.64
N LEU A 142 12.70 -19.55 -0.75
CA LEU A 142 11.83 -19.77 0.42
C LEU A 142 12.30 -20.89 1.35
N ASN A 143 13.08 -21.85 0.84
CA ASN A 143 13.52 -23.03 1.60
C ASN A 143 15.04 -23.29 1.53
N LEU A 144 15.81 -22.33 1.03
CA LEU A 144 17.26 -22.48 0.92
C LEU A 144 17.89 -22.49 2.33
N GLU A 145 18.73 -23.50 2.60
CA GLU A 145 19.48 -23.63 3.86
C GLU A 145 20.28 -22.36 4.21
N LEU A 146 20.77 -21.63 3.20
CA LEU A 146 21.50 -20.37 3.37
C LEU A 146 20.71 -19.26 4.09
N TRP A 147 19.37 -19.31 4.06
CA TRP A 147 18.50 -18.29 4.66
C TRP A 147 17.69 -18.82 5.85
N LYS A 148 17.93 -20.07 6.27
CA LYS A 148 17.31 -20.62 7.49
C LYS A 148 18.02 -20.07 8.72
N ASP A 149 17.28 -20.08 9.83
CA ASP A 149 17.82 -19.75 11.14
C ASP A 149 18.96 -20.72 11.48
N PRO A 150 20.23 -20.27 11.54
CA PRO A 150 21.37 -21.16 11.74
C PRO A 150 21.41 -21.76 13.16
N PHE A 151 20.50 -21.34 14.05
CA PHE A 151 20.40 -21.81 15.42
C PHE A 151 19.21 -22.74 15.67
N LYS A 152 18.30 -22.91 14.70
CA LYS A 152 17.21 -23.91 14.79
C LYS A 152 17.72 -25.25 14.26
N LYS A 153 17.82 -26.24 15.16
CA LYS A 153 18.04 -27.65 14.83
C LYS A 153 16.76 -28.30 14.30
#